data_AF-A0A1Z4RMS5-F1
#
_entry.id   AF-A0A1Z4RMS5-F1
#
_cell.length_a   1.000
_cell.length_b   1.000
_cell.length_c   1.000
_cell.angle_alpha   90.00
_cell.angle_beta   90.00
_cell.angle_gamma   90.00
#
_symmetry.space_group_name_H-M   'P 1'
#
loop_
_entity.id
_entity.type
_entity.pdbx_description
1 polymer ?
#
loop_
_entity_poly.entity_id
_entity_poly.type
_entity_poly.pdbx_seq_one_letter_code
_entity_poly.pdbx_strand_id
1 'polypeptide(L)'
;MNRSKLGQQLGCLFEVGFNIGLLSYIKQKKFKCNYGNLYEQDLEQINFAKIVRRLCDNLGIISPQDREIVKQWANFFMLKSCLAGLNFLAEYFAAIGWDKQRIRQRLEIVYFQSYLANDNTLNTYIKEENQVYQDWVSQFKNKTIDTQKYQQKGEFLKADTLIYLRYQHQVRIIAIDYSIFAIQSIKDLQDLNNIEVLRQILLSNISYLKSKSVFANLGLDSNSNSLLFSQSLSQYYKAFARKDKKTIKMIQAGSYAYSFWNWLQIQQQISEQDEVTFNIIGYSARSGCFPLS
;
A
#
# COMPACT_ATOMS: atom_id res chain seq x y z
N MET A 1 -21.26 -19.66 -2.06
CA MET A 1 -20.15 -18.74 -2.44
C MET A 1 -19.27 -18.51 -1.22
N ASN A 2 -17.94 -18.71 -1.33
CA ASN A 2 -17.03 -18.61 -0.18
C ASN A 2 -16.71 -17.14 0.13
N ARG A 3 -17.17 -16.65 1.30
CA ARG A 3 -17.13 -15.24 1.71
C ARG A 3 -15.70 -14.67 1.82
N SER A 4 -14.73 -15.52 2.15
CA SER A 4 -13.32 -15.13 2.22
C SER A 4 -12.72 -14.78 0.85
N LYS A 5 -13.19 -15.44 -0.22
CA LYS A 5 -12.61 -15.33 -1.57
C LYS A 5 -12.93 -13.99 -2.24
N LEU A 6 -14.18 -13.51 -2.12
CA LEU A 6 -14.57 -12.19 -2.63
C LEU A 6 -13.76 -11.07 -1.97
N GLY A 7 -13.67 -11.12 -0.64
CA GLY A 7 -12.94 -10.14 0.14
C GLY A 7 -11.46 -10.03 -0.23
N GLN A 8 -10.81 -11.18 -0.41
CA GLN A 8 -9.42 -11.25 -0.84
C GLN A 8 -9.23 -10.66 -2.24
N GLN A 9 -10.11 -10.99 -3.19
CA GLN A 9 -10.00 -10.53 -4.58
C GLN A 9 -10.32 -9.04 -4.74
N LEU A 10 -11.27 -8.51 -3.98
CA LEU A 10 -11.49 -7.06 -3.88
C LEU A 10 -10.31 -6.36 -3.18
N GLY A 11 -9.60 -7.07 -2.29
CA GLY A 11 -8.36 -6.59 -1.71
C GLY A 11 -7.28 -6.37 -2.77
N CYS A 12 -7.05 -7.35 -3.63
CA CYS A 12 -6.12 -7.22 -4.77
C CYS A 12 -6.45 -5.98 -5.64
N LEU A 13 -7.73 -5.77 -5.96
CA LEU A 13 -8.18 -4.58 -6.71
C LEU A 13 -7.93 -3.27 -5.96
N PHE A 14 -8.13 -3.26 -4.64
CA PHE A 14 -7.83 -2.11 -3.81
C PHE A 14 -6.34 -1.76 -3.88
N GLU A 15 -5.46 -2.74 -3.73
CA GLU A 15 -4.00 -2.53 -3.77
C GLU A 15 -3.55 -1.94 -5.11
N VAL A 16 -4.05 -2.49 -6.23
CA VAL A 16 -3.77 -1.96 -7.57
C VAL A 16 -4.23 -0.51 -7.69
N GLY A 17 -5.48 -0.22 -7.32
CA GLY A 17 -5.99 1.15 -7.43
C GLY A 17 -5.24 2.12 -6.49
N PHE A 18 -4.90 1.70 -5.27
CA PHE A 18 -4.10 2.52 -4.35
C PHE A 18 -2.73 2.87 -4.94
N ASN A 19 -2.03 1.88 -5.48
CA ASN A 19 -0.73 2.07 -6.14
C ASN A 19 -0.83 2.99 -7.38
N ILE A 20 -1.90 2.87 -8.16
CA ILE A 20 -2.20 3.81 -9.26
C ILE A 20 -2.40 5.24 -8.73
N GLY A 21 -3.07 5.39 -7.59
CA GLY A 21 -3.23 6.67 -6.90
C GLY A 21 -1.89 7.30 -6.51
N LEU A 22 -1.00 6.51 -5.90
CA LEU A 22 0.36 6.92 -5.55
C LEU A 22 1.13 7.40 -6.80
N LEU A 23 1.18 6.57 -7.85
CA LEU A 23 1.85 6.87 -9.12
C LEU A 23 1.26 8.12 -9.80
N SER A 24 -0.06 8.27 -9.75
CA SER A 24 -0.77 9.43 -10.31
C SER A 24 -0.34 10.72 -9.60
N TYR A 25 -0.30 10.72 -8.27
CA TYR A 25 0.18 11.87 -7.51
C TYR A 25 1.64 12.20 -7.87
N ILE A 26 2.50 11.18 -7.91
CA ILE A 26 3.92 11.34 -8.24
C ILE A 26 4.10 12.01 -9.61
N LYS A 27 3.37 11.51 -10.62
CA LYS A 27 3.39 12.01 -12.00
C LYS A 27 2.82 13.42 -12.12
N GLN A 28 1.68 13.70 -11.50
CA GLN A 28 1.05 15.03 -11.50
C GLN A 28 1.96 16.09 -10.88
N LYS A 29 2.67 15.74 -9.81
CA LYS A 29 3.58 16.64 -9.11
C LYS A 29 4.99 16.70 -9.71
N LYS A 30 5.28 15.88 -10.72
CA LYS A 30 6.55 15.81 -11.47
C LYS A 30 7.77 15.62 -10.58
N PHE A 31 7.70 14.69 -9.62
CA PHE A 31 8.86 14.35 -8.81
C PHE A 31 9.96 13.70 -9.66
N LYS A 32 11.22 13.92 -9.26
CA LYS A 32 12.34 13.17 -9.80
C LYS A 32 12.26 11.73 -9.27
N CYS A 33 12.25 10.75 -10.17
CA CYS A 33 12.07 9.34 -9.82
C CYS A 33 13.05 8.46 -10.60
N ASN A 34 13.50 7.35 -10.00
CA ASN A 34 14.49 6.45 -10.60
C ASN A 34 13.88 5.20 -11.25
N TYR A 35 12.56 5.01 -11.16
CA TYR A 35 11.86 3.88 -11.80
C TYR A 35 11.63 4.04 -13.30
N GLY A 36 12.04 5.16 -13.92
CA GLY A 36 11.91 5.36 -15.36
C GLY A 36 10.48 5.12 -15.84
N ASN A 37 10.31 4.16 -16.77
CA ASN A 37 9.02 3.77 -17.35
C ASN A 37 8.51 2.41 -16.83
N LEU A 38 9.07 1.86 -15.74
CA LEU A 38 8.74 0.52 -15.25
C LEU A 38 7.23 0.36 -15.02
N TYR A 39 6.62 1.34 -14.35
CA TYR A 39 5.20 1.26 -14.01
C TYR A 39 4.29 1.66 -15.17
N GLU A 40 4.71 2.55 -16.07
CA GLU A 40 4.00 2.79 -17.32
C GLU A 40 3.83 1.50 -18.12
N GLN A 41 4.89 0.69 -18.25
CA GLN A 41 4.84 -0.60 -18.94
C GLN A 41 3.89 -1.58 -18.27
N ASP A 42 3.93 -1.69 -16.93
CA ASP A 42 3.00 -2.55 -16.19
C ASP A 42 1.54 -2.06 -16.37
N LEU A 43 1.29 -0.75 -16.31
CA LEU A 43 -0.05 -0.16 -16.46
C LEU A 43 -0.64 -0.36 -17.86
N GLU A 44 0.18 -0.37 -18.91
CA GLU A 44 -0.24 -0.67 -20.29
C GLU A 44 -0.77 -2.11 -20.43
N GLN A 45 -0.30 -3.04 -19.61
CA GLN A 45 -0.73 -4.45 -19.63
C GLN A 45 -2.01 -4.70 -18.81
N ILE A 46 -2.33 -3.82 -17.86
CA ILE A 46 -3.50 -3.97 -16.99
C ILE A 46 -4.78 -3.69 -17.78
N ASN A 47 -5.63 -4.71 -17.88
CA ASN A 47 -6.96 -4.58 -18.48
C ASN A 47 -8.05 -4.78 -17.42
N PHE A 48 -8.61 -3.67 -16.95
CA PHE A 48 -9.63 -3.69 -15.90
C PHE A 48 -10.86 -4.54 -16.26
N ALA A 49 -11.32 -4.50 -17.50
CA ALA A 49 -12.45 -5.31 -17.95
C ALA A 49 -12.14 -6.82 -17.87
N LYS A 50 -10.91 -7.24 -18.19
CA LYS A 50 -10.47 -8.63 -18.01
C LYS A 50 -10.41 -9.01 -16.53
N ILE A 51 -9.93 -8.11 -15.66
CA ILE A 51 -9.87 -8.35 -14.21
C ILE A 51 -11.29 -8.54 -13.64
N VAL A 52 -12.24 -7.67 -13.98
CA VAL A 52 -13.63 -7.78 -13.52
C VAL A 52 -14.30 -9.05 -14.04
N ARG A 53 -14.05 -9.42 -15.30
CA ARG A 53 -14.54 -10.69 -15.86
C ARG A 53 -13.99 -11.87 -15.06
N ARG A 54 -12.68 -11.89 -14.81
CA ARG A 54 -12.02 -12.93 -14.01
C ARG A 54 -12.53 -12.99 -12.57
N LEU A 55 -12.82 -11.83 -11.97
CA LEU A 55 -13.45 -11.75 -10.65
C LEU A 55 -14.81 -12.45 -10.65
N CYS A 56 -15.68 -12.16 -11.62
CA CYS A 56 -17.00 -12.79 -11.73
C CYS A 56 -16.90 -14.30 -11.94
N ASP A 57 -15.98 -14.73 -12.81
CA ASP A 57 -15.76 -16.15 -13.11
C ASP A 57 -15.23 -16.90 -11.87
N ASN A 58 -14.28 -16.31 -11.13
CA ASN A 58 -13.73 -16.90 -9.90
C ASN A 58 -14.75 -17.04 -8.76
N LEU A 59 -15.80 -16.22 -8.79
CA LEU A 59 -16.91 -16.22 -7.84
C LEU A 59 -18.06 -17.15 -8.28
N GLY A 60 -18.01 -17.68 -9.50
CA GLY A 60 -19.04 -18.55 -10.06
C GLY A 60 -20.35 -17.82 -10.40
N ILE A 61 -20.28 -16.52 -10.72
CA ILE A 61 -21.45 -15.71 -11.01
C ILE A 61 -21.88 -15.92 -12.46
N ILE A 62 -23.08 -16.46 -12.65
CA ILE A 62 -23.64 -16.74 -13.98
C ILE A 62 -24.65 -15.66 -14.40
N SER A 63 -25.39 -15.10 -13.44
CA SER A 63 -26.43 -14.09 -13.69
C SER A 63 -25.83 -12.78 -14.28
N PRO A 64 -26.34 -12.26 -15.40
CA PRO A 64 -25.92 -10.98 -15.95
C PRO A 64 -26.15 -9.79 -14.99
N GLN A 65 -27.23 -9.82 -14.22
CA GLN A 65 -27.54 -8.76 -13.25
C GLN A 65 -26.49 -8.72 -12.12
N ASP A 66 -26.15 -9.88 -11.57
CA ASP A 66 -25.14 -9.98 -10.51
C ASP A 66 -23.74 -9.60 -11.02
N ARG A 67 -23.43 -9.92 -12.28
CA ARG A 67 -22.18 -9.48 -12.93
C ARG A 67 -22.10 -7.96 -13.02
N GLU A 68 -23.20 -7.28 -13.35
CA GLU A 68 -23.21 -5.82 -13.39
C GLU A 68 -23.07 -5.20 -11.99
N ILE A 69 -23.70 -5.79 -10.97
CA ILE A 69 -23.49 -5.38 -9.56
C ILE A 69 -22.02 -5.50 -9.17
N VAL A 70 -21.38 -6.65 -9.44
CA VAL A 70 -19.96 -6.84 -9.14
C VAL A 70 -19.08 -5.86 -9.90
N LYS A 71 -19.40 -5.55 -11.15
CA LYS A 71 -18.70 -4.54 -11.95
C LYS A 71 -18.81 -3.13 -11.35
N GLN A 72 -20.00 -2.72 -10.92
CA GLN A 72 -20.20 -1.43 -10.23
C GLN A 72 -19.37 -1.36 -8.95
N TRP A 73 -19.38 -2.43 -8.15
CA TRP A 73 -18.57 -2.49 -6.94
C TRP A 73 -17.08 -2.49 -7.24
N ALA A 74 -16.61 -3.24 -8.25
CA ALA A 74 -15.21 -3.21 -8.66
C ALA A 74 -14.79 -1.80 -9.11
N ASN A 75 -15.61 -1.10 -9.89
CA ASN A 75 -15.37 0.29 -10.28
C ASN A 75 -15.28 1.22 -9.06
N PHE A 76 -16.24 1.09 -8.14
CA PHE A 76 -16.26 1.89 -6.91
C PHE A 76 -15.00 1.66 -6.06
N PHE A 77 -14.61 0.40 -5.84
CA PHE A 77 -13.41 0.07 -5.07
C PHE A 77 -12.15 0.61 -5.73
N MET A 78 -12.04 0.46 -7.05
CA MET A 78 -10.90 0.92 -7.83
C MET A 78 -10.75 2.45 -7.78
N LEU A 79 -11.85 3.19 -8.00
CA LEU A 79 -11.85 4.64 -7.92
C LEU A 79 -11.49 5.11 -6.51
N LYS A 80 -12.13 4.49 -5.51
CA LYS A 80 -11.92 4.83 -4.11
C LYS A 80 -10.48 4.58 -3.68
N SER A 81 -9.90 3.43 -4.02
CA SER A 81 -8.52 3.12 -3.65
C SER A 81 -7.54 4.04 -4.37
N CYS A 82 -7.79 4.38 -5.64
CA CYS A 82 -7.01 5.38 -6.37
C CYS A 82 -7.03 6.76 -5.69
N LEU A 83 -8.21 7.26 -5.32
CA LEU A 83 -8.32 8.52 -4.58
C LEU A 83 -7.62 8.44 -3.21
N ALA A 84 -7.74 7.30 -2.52
CA ALA A 84 -7.06 7.08 -1.25
C ALA A 84 -5.53 7.13 -1.38
N GLY A 85 -4.95 6.48 -2.41
CA GLY A 85 -3.51 6.54 -2.66
C GLY A 85 -3.04 7.96 -3.04
N LEU A 86 -3.82 8.65 -3.88
CA LEU A 86 -3.51 10.03 -4.29
C LEU A 86 -3.50 10.97 -3.08
N ASN A 87 -4.55 10.92 -2.25
CA ASN A 87 -4.69 11.78 -1.08
C ASN A 87 -3.67 11.40 0.01
N PHE A 88 -3.34 10.12 0.16
CA PHE A 88 -2.32 9.68 1.09
C PHE A 88 -0.98 10.40 0.87
N LEU A 89 -0.46 10.44 -0.36
CA LEU A 89 0.79 11.18 -0.62
C LEU A 89 0.61 12.68 -0.47
N ALA A 90 -0.52 13.25 -0.89
CA ALA A 90 -0.80 14.67 -0.72
C ALA A 90 -0.74 15.09 0.76
N GLU A 91 -1.45 14.37 1.62
CA GLU A 91 -1.49 14.58 3.06
C GLU A 91 -0.14 14.29 3.71
N TYR A 92 0.53 13.20 3.31
CA TYR A 92 1.85 12.84 3.84
C TYR A 92 2.87 13.94 3.59
N PHE A 93 2.98 14.43 2.35
CA PHE A 93 3.93 15.51 2.02
C PHE A 93 3.57 16.83 2.70
N ALA A 94 2.28 17.14 2.85
CA ALA A 94 1.85 18.33 3.59
C ALA A 94 2.20 18.22 5.08
N ALA A 95 1.98 17.07 5.70
CA ALA A 95 2.24 16.83 7.12
C ALA A 95 3.74 16.98 7.48
N ILE A 96 4.63 16.53 6.60
CA ILE A 96 6.09 16.67 6.80
C ILE A 96 6.65 17.99 6.25
N GLY A 97 5.80 18.87 5.71
CA GLY A 97 6.19 20.16 5.15
C GLY A 97 7.00 20.09 3.85
N TRP A 98 6.95 18.97 3.13
CA TRP A 98 7.65 18.73 1.86
C TRP A 98 6.78 19.01 0.62
N ASP A 99 5.57 19.53 0.81
CA ASP A 99 4.65 19.94 -0.24
C ASP A 99 5.07 21.25 -0.94
N LYS A 100 5.87 22.10 -0.30
CA LYS A 100 6.34 23.38 -0.87
C LYS A 100 7.13 23.16 -2.17
N GLN A 101 6.85 23.98 -3.19
CA GLN A 101 7.44 23.84 -4.53
C GLN A 101 8.97 23.77 -4.55
N ARG A 102 9.65 24.59 -3.73
CA ARG A 102 11.12 24.63 -3.63
C ARG A 102 11.72 23.32 -3.10
N ILE A 103 11.06 22.70 -2.12
CA ILE A 103 11.49 21.41 -1.56
C ILE A 103 11.24 20.31 -2.58
N ARG A 104 10.03 20.32 -3.17
CA ARG A 104 9.59 19.35 -4.18
C ARG A 104 10.54 19.19 -5.36
N GLN A 105 11.10 20.30 -5.88
CA GLN A 105 12.05 20.28 -7.00
C GLN A 105 13.38 19.59 -6.67
N ARG A 106 13.71 19.48 -5.38
CA ARG A 106 14.94 18.84 -4.87
C ARG A 106 14.66 17.48 -4.22
N LEU A 107 13.40 17.12 -4.04
CA LEU A 107 12.98 15.85 -3.51
C LEU A 107 13.11 14.78 -4.60
N GLU A 108 13.74 13.67 -4.24
CA GLU A 108 13.91 12.52 -5.11
C GLU A 108 13.19 11.30 -4.51
N ILE A 109 12.41 10.62 -5.35
CA ILE A 109 11.88 9.28 -5.08
C ILE A 109 12.91 8.30 -5.63
N VAL A 110 13.84 7.90 -4.76
CA VAL A 110 15.00 7.09 -5.14
C VAL A 110 14.58 5.65 -5.42
N TYR A 111 13.57 5.17 -4.69
CA TYR A 111 13.01 3.84 -4.87
C TYR A 111 11.50 3.87 -4.62
N PHE A 112 10.75 3.21 -5.49
CA PHE A 112 9.35 2.92 -5.31
C PHE A 112 9.15 1.43 -5.60
N GLN A 113 8.36 0.75 -4.79
CA GLN A 113 7.99 -0.65 -4.98
C GLN A 113 6.48 -0.70 -4.95
N SER A 114 5.89 -1.10 -6.06
CA SER A 114 4.47 -1.45 -6.15
C SER A 114 4.33 -2.69 -7.02
N TYR A 115 3.43 -3.58 -6.64
CA TYR A 115 3.16 -4.78 -7.39
C TYR A 115 1.85 -4.67 -8.16
N LEU A 116 1.95 -4.65 -9.49
CA LEU A 116 0.84 -4.44 -10.42
C LEU A 116 0.59 -5.66 -11.33
N ALA A 117 1.04 -6.84 -10.93
CA ALA A 117 0.96 -8.09 -11.70
C ALA A 117 0.45 -9.27 -10.85
N ASN A 118 0.29 -10.44 -11.48
CA ASN A 118 -0.09 -11.71 -10.85
C ASN A 118 -1.36 -11.60 -10.01
N ASP A 119 -1.33 -11.99 -8.74
CA ASP A 119 -2.49 -12.01 -7.84
C ASP A 119 -3.20 -10.66 -7.77
N ASN A 120 -2.46 -9.54 -7.85
CA ASN A 120 -3.01 -8.19 -7.82
C ASN A 120 -3.89 -7.90 -9.05
N THR A 121 -3.65 -8.59 -10.17
CA THR A 121 -4.47 -8.51 -11.39
C THR A 121 -5.36 -9.74 -11.58
N LEU A 122 -5.55 -10.56 -10.54
CA LEU A 122 -6.23 -11.86 -10.61
C LEU A 122 -5.64 -12.76 -11.72
N ASN A 123 -4.32 -12.69 -11.91
CA ASN A 123 -3.55 -13.44 -12.91
C ASN A 123 -3.97 -13.14 -14.37
N THR A 124 -4.43 -11.92 -14.65
CA THR A 124 -4.70 -11.45 -16.02
C THR A 124 -3.48 -10.83 -16.69
N TYR A 125 -2.52 -10.36 -15.90
CA TYR A 125 -1.18 -9.98 -16.30
C TYR A 125 -0.18 -10.75 -15.44
N ILE A 126 0.63 -11.61 -16.07
CA ILE A 126 1.56 -12.52 -15.38
C ILE A 126 2.98 -12.02 -15.57
N LYS A 127 3.76 -12.01 -14.49
CA LYS A 127 5.17 -11.60 -14.50
C LYS A 127 5.97 -12.53 -13.60
N GLU A 128 7.14 -12.97 -14.04
CA GLU A 128 8.00 -13.82 -13.22
C GLU A 128 8.47 -13.06 -11.97
N GLU A 129 8.36 -13.67 -10.77
CA GLU A 129 8.71 -12.97 -9.51
C GLU A 129 10.16 -12.46 -9.52
N ASN A 130 11.08 -13.25 -10.06
CA ASN A 130 12.48 -12.83 -10.18
C ASN A 130 12.63 -11.59 -11.07
N GLN A 131 11.87 -11.50 -12.16
CA GLN A 131 11.88 -10.31 -13.01
C GLN A 131 11.36 -9.09 -12.26
N VAL A 132 10.30 -9.24 -11.46
CA VAL A 132 9.75 -8.17 -10.63
C VAL A 132 10.80 -7.63 -9.65
N TYR A 133 11.53 -8.52 -8.97
CA TYR A 133 12.57 -8.12 -8.02
C TYR A 133 13.73 -7.40 -8.71
N GLN A 134 14.13 -7.88 -9.89
CA GLN A 134 15.18 -7.23 -10.69
C GLN A 134 14.74 -5.85 -11.18
N ASP A 135 13.48 -5.71 -11.62
CA ASP A 135 12.90 -4.42 -12.03
C ASP A 135 12.94 -3.42 -10.88
N TRP A 136 12.52 -3.84 -9.67
CA TRP A 136 12.57 -2.96 -8.51
C TRP A 136 13.99 -2.51 -8.18
N VAL A 137 14.95 -3.44 -8.17
CA VAL A 137 16.36 -3.14 -7.85
C VAL A 137 17.04 -2.32 -8.96
N SER A 138 16.54 -2.36 -10.20
CA SER A 138 17.07 -1.59 -11.32
C SER A 138 17.03 -0.06 -11.12
N GLN A 139 16.24 0.41 -10.16
CA GLN A 139 16.18 1.81 -9.71
C GLN A 139 17.48 2.29 -9.06
N PHE A 140 18.32 1.37 -8.58
CA PHE A 140 19.63 1.68 -8.03
C PHE A 140 20.73 1.51 -9.07
N LYS A 141 21.82 2.28 -8.90
CA LYS A 141 23.01 2.13 -9.74
C LYS A 141 23.68 0.76 -9.55
N ASN A 142 23.71 0.26 -8.31
CA ASN A 142 24.18 -1.08 -8.01
C ASN A 142 22.99 -2.04 -8.00
N LYS A 143 22.99 -2.99 -8.94
CA LYS A 143 21.84 -3.88 -9.19
C LYS A 143 21.93 -5.23 -8.47
N THR A 144 22.91 -5.39 -7.57
CA THR A 144 23.15 -6.68 -6.92
C THR A 144 22.19 -6.88 -5.75
N ILE A 145 21.38 -7.92 -5.84
CA ILE A 145 20.50 -8.37 -4.77
C ILE A 145 20.56 -9.90 -4.66
N ASP A 146 20.65 -10.38 -3.43
CA ASP A 146 20.38 -11.78 -3.11
C ASP A 146 18.87 -11.97 -2.97
N THR A 147 18.20 -12.32 -4.08
CA THR A 147 16.74 -12.51 -4.07
C THR A 147 16.32 -13.63 -3.14
N GLN A 148 17.15 -14.68 -2.94
CA GLN A 148 16.81 -15.80 -2.06
C GLN A 148 16.72 -15.38 -0.60
N LYS A 149 17.61 -14.48 -0.17
CA LYS A 149 17.56 -13.88 1.15
C LYS A 149 16.34 -12.97 1.31
N TYR A 150 16.15 -12.02 0.40
CA TYR A 150 15.18 -10.94 0.60
C TYR A 150 13.74 -11.25 0.15
N GLN A 151 13.48 -12.42 -0.43
CA GLN A 151 12.11 -12.88 -0.79
C GLN A 151 11.38 -13.60 0.35
N GLN A 152 12.03 -13.79 1.50
CA GLN A 152 11.42 -14.47 2.64
C GLN A 152 10.34 -13.62 3.32
N LYS A 153 9.49 -14.27 4.12
CA LYS A 153 8.44 -13.55 4.85
C LYS A 153 9.06 -12.60 5.87
N GLY A 154 8.66 -11.33 5.82
CA GLY A 154 9.22 -10.27 6.66
C GLY A 154 10.37 -9.50 6.02
N GLU A 155 10.81 -9.91 4.82
CA GLU A 155 11.83 -9.23 4.04
C GLU A 155 11.20 -8.31 2.97
N PHE A 156 11.93 -7.26 2.57
CA PHE A 156 11.34 -6.14 1.85
C PHE A 156 10.76 -6.47 0.46
N LEU A 157 11.23 -7.52 -0.22
CA LEU A 157 10.67 -7.93 -1.51
C LEU A 157 9.23 -8.48 -1.39
N LYS A 158 8.77 -8.77 -0.17
CA LYS A 158 7.37 -9.16 0.11
C LYS A 158 6.54 -8.02 0.70
N ALA A 159 7.03 -6.79 0.71
CA ALA A 159 6.25 -5.62 1.08
C ALA A 159 5.22 -5.27 -0.01
N ASP A 160 4.01 -4.89 0.39
CA ASP A 160 2.97 -4.50 -0.57
C ASP A 160 3.34 -3.19 -1.27
N THR A 161 3.86 -2.22 -0.51
CA THR A 161 4.42 -0.98 -1.06
C THR A 161 5.55 -0.45 -0.19
N LEU A 162 6.64 -0.04 -0.84
CA LEU A 162 7.80 0.55 -0.21
C LEU A 162 8.25 1.78 -0.99
N ILE A 163 8.55 2.87 -0.29
CA ILE A 163 8.99 4.13 -0.90
C ILE A 163 10.23 4.63 -0.17
N TYR A 164 11.28 4.96 -0.92
CA TYR A 164 12.47 5.64 -0.45
C TYR A 164 12.49 7.06 -1.01
N LEU A 165 12.39 8.03 -0.11
CA LEU A 165 12.46 9.45 -0.40
C LEU A 165 13.79 10.03 0.12
N ARG A 166 14.37 10.94 -0.65
CA ARG A 166 15.56 11.69 -0.25
C ARG A 166 15.40 13.18 -0.56
N TYR A 167 15.62 14.00 0.47
CA TYR A 167 15.79 15.44 0.35
C TYR A 167 17.04 15.86 1.12
N GLN A 168 18.13 16.17 0.40
CA GLN A 168 19.44 16.41 1.01
C GLN A 168 19.85 15.22 1.88
N HIS A 169 20.20 15.44 3.16
CA HIS A 169 20.52 14.39 4.13
C HIS A 169 19.29 13.79 4.80
N GLN A 170 18.08 14.30 4.55
CA GLN A 170 16.86 13.73 5.11
C GLN A 170 16.37 12.59 4.25
N VAL A 171 16.37 11.39 4.82
CA VAL A 171 15.96 10.15 4.21
C VAL A 171 14.68 9.65 4.87
N ARG A 172 13.67 9.31 4.07
CA ARG A 172 12.45 8.70 4.58
C ARG A 172 12.18 7.38 3.87
N ILE A 173 12.00 6.32 4.66
CA ILE A 173 11.56 5.01 4.18
C ILE A 173 10.11 4.83 4.62
N ILE A 174 9.21 4.66 3.66
CA ILE A 174 7.77 4.45 3.89
C ILE A 174 7.45 3.02 3.53
N ALA A 175 6.97 2.23 4.50
CA ALA A 175 6.47 0.89 4.26
C ALA A 175 4.97 0.87 4.53
N ILE A 176 4.19 0.47 3.51
CA ILE A 176 2.74 0.38 3.58
C ILE A 176 2.36 -1.10 3.45
N ASP A 177 1.60 -1.59 4.41
CA ASP A 177 0.99 -2.93 4.39
C ASP A 177 -0.53 -2.78 4.37
N TYR A 178 -1.17 -3.31 3.32
CA TYR A 178 -2.59 -3.17 3.10
C TYR A 178 -3.36 -4.22 3.91
N SER A 179 -4.50 -3.78 4.44
CA SER A 179 -5.42 -4.63 5.18
C SER A 179 -6.86 -4.29 4.78
N ILE A 180 -7.27 -4.82 3.63
CA ILE A 180 -8.66 -4.73 3.20
C ILE A 180 -9.49 -5.68 4.04
N PHE A 181 -10.48 -5.12 4.75
CA PHE A 181 -11.51 -5.88 5.42
C PHE A 181 -12.65 -6.09 4.43
N ALA A 182 -12.80 -7.35 4.04
CA ALA A 182 -13.78 -7.85 3.09
C ALA A 182 -15.21 -7.35 3.35
N ILE A 183 -15.89 -6.93 2.28
CA ILE A 183 -17.36 -6.99 2.21
C ILE A 183 -17.74 -8.46 2.36
N GLN A 184 -18.66 -8.75 3.29
CA GLN A 184 -18.88 -10.11 3.79
C GLN A 184 -19.69 -11.00 2.82
N SER A 185 -20.37 -10.45 1.80
CA SER A 185 -20.99 -11.25 0.74
C SER A 185 -21.45 -10.42 -0.48
N ILE A 186 -21.73 -11.10 -1.61
CA ILE A 186 -22.46 -10.50 -2.76
C ILE A 186 -23.88 -10.11 -2.38
N LYS A 187 -24.49 -10.77 -1.39
CA LYS A 187 -25.82 -10.37 -0.89
C LYS A 187 -25.76 -9.04 -0.12
N ASP A 188 -24.58 -8.66 0.37
CA ASP A 188 -24.29 -7.36 0.98
C ASP A 188 -23.79 -6.33 -0.05
N LEU A 189 -23.51 -6.75 -1.30
CA LEU A 189 -23.29 -5.85 -2.44
C LEU A 189 -24.65 -5.30 -2.86
N GLN A 190 -25.20 -4.45 -2.00
CA GLN A 190 -26.40 -3.68 -2.28
C GLN A 190 -26.14 -2.78 -3.50
N ASP A 191 -27.20 -2.42 -4.21
CA ASP A 191 -27.09 -1.52 -5.36
C ASP A 191 -26.50 -0.17 -4.91
N LEU A 192 -25.36 0.20 -5.47
CA LEU A 192 -24.68 1.46 -5.16
C LEU A 192 -25.47 2.68 -5.67
N ASN A 193 -26.45 2.48 -6.56
CA ASN A 193 -27.37 3.53 -6.99
C ASN A 193 -28.46 3.82 -5.95
N ASN A 194 -28.56 3.01 -4.88
CA ASN A 194 -29.47 3.27 -3.78
C ASN A 194 -28.83 4.24 -2.77
N ILE A 195 -29.43 5.44 -2.66
CA ILE A 195 -28.97 6.52 -1.79
C ILE A 195 -28.92 6.10 -0.31
N GLU A 196 -29.81 5.22 0.14
CA GLU A 196 -29.82 4.73 1.52
C GLU A 196 -28.60 3.86 1.84
N VAL A 197 -28.15 3.06 0.86
CA VAL A 197 -26.94 2.24 0.97
C VAL A 197 -25.72 3.12 1.13
N LEU A 198 -25.59 4.15 0.28
CA LEU A 198 -24.51 5.13 0.37
C LEU A 198 -24.54 5.87 1.72
N ARG A 199 -25.73 6.29 2.18
CA ARG A 199 -25.91 6.95 3.47
C ARG A 199 -25.50 6.05 4.64
N GLN A 200 -25.89 4.78 4.63
CA GLN A 200 -25.52 3.82 5.68
C GLN A 200 -24.02 3.56 5.70
N ILE A 201 -23.39 3.41 4.53
CA ILE A 201 -21.94 3.32 4.41
C ILE A 201 -21.31 4.55 5.06
N LEU A 202 -21.69 5.77 4.66
CA LEU A 202 -21.14 7.01 5.22
C LEU A 202 -21.32 7.13 6.75
N LEU A 203 -22.52 6.85 7.28
CA LEU A 203 -22.81 6.93 8.72
C LEU A 203 -22.01 5.92 9.54
N SER A 204 -21.83 4.71 9.03
CA SER A 204 -21.00 3.68 9.69
C SER A 204 -19.53 4.13 9.80
N ASN A 205 -19.03 4.86 8.80
CA ASN A 205 -17.67 5.40 8.79
C ASN A 205 -17.48 6.56 9.76
N ILE A 206 -18.42 7.51 9.80
CA ILE A 206 -18.37 8.64 10.74
C ILE A 206 -18.38 8.13 12.18
N SER A 207 -19.24 7.15 12.47
CA SER A 207 -19.33 6.53 13.80
C SER A 207 -18.04 5.82 14.19
N TYR A 208 -17.39 5.15 13.23
CA TYR A 208 -16.09 4.50 13.46
C TYR A 208 -14.98 5.50 13.74
N LEU A 209 -14.82 6.54 12.91
CA LEU A 209 -13.81 7.59 13.11
C LEU A 209 -13.95 8.24 14.49
N LYS A 210 -15.18 8.54 14.92
CA LYS A 210 -15.48 9.08 16.27
C LYS A 210 -15.06 8.12 17.38
N SER A 211 -15.22 6.81 17.20
CA SER A 211 -14.88 5.80 18.22
C SER A 211 -13.38 5.49 18.37
N LYS A 212 -12.55 5.79 17.35
CA LYS A 212 -11.10 5.49 17.35
C LYS A 212 -10.20 6.73 17.45
N SER A 213 -10.79 7.93 17.48
CA SER A 213 -10.11 9.24 17.51
C SER A 213 -9.18 9.48 18.70
N VAL A 214 -9.14 8.63 19.73
CA VAL A 214 -8.36 8.93 20.94
C VAL A 214 -6.89 8.50 20.84
N PHE A 215 -6.51 7.59 19.93
CA PHE A 215 -5.12 7.08 19.85
C PHE A 215 -4.75 6.52 18.46
N ALA A 216 -4.69 7.33 17.41
CA ALA A 216 -4.29 6.83 16.08
C ALA A 216 -2.76 6.76 15.90
N ASN A 217 -2.15 5.91 16.75
CA ASN A 217 -0.97 5.07 16.55
C ASN A 217 0.41 5.74 16.32
N LEU A 218 1.09 6.00 17.45
CA LEU A 218 2.54 5.89 17.68
C LEU A 218 3.45 6.18 16.47
N GLY A 219 3.77 7.45 16.26
CA GLY A 219 5.02 7.82 15.61
C GLY A 219 6.18 7.52 16.56
N LEU A 220 7.05 6.57 16.20
CA LEU A 220 8.36 6.47 16.84
C LEU A 220 9.29 7.45 16.14
N ASP A 221 9.43 8.63 16.71
CA ASP A 221 10.46 9.60 16.31
C ASP A 221 11.73 9.23 17.08
N SER A 222 12.67 8.52 16.45
CA SER A 222 13.95 8.19 17.09
C SER A 222 15.03 9.21 16.73
N ASN A 223 15.07 10.32 17.46
CA ASN A 223 16.23 11.23 17.47
C ASN A 223 17.37 10.73 18.37
N SER A 224 17.31 9.47 18.84
CA SER A 224 18.35 8.87 19.67
C SER A 224 18.77 7.51 19.11
N ASN A 225 20.05 7.41 18.82
CA ASN A 225 20.73 6.18 18.39
C ASN A 225 20.39 4.99 19.31
N SER A 226 20.19 3.84 18.67
CA SER A 226 19.89 2.50 19.22
C SER A 226 18.45 2.23 19.67
N LEU A 227 17.69 1.55 18.79
CA LEU A 227 16.48 0.82 19.17
C LEU A 227 16.86 -0.45 19.93
N LEU A 228 17.21 -0.32 21.22
CA LEU A 228 17.24 -1.44 22.16
C LEU A 228 15.87 -1.53 22.84
N PHE A 229 14.93 -2.23 22.20
CA PHE A 229 13.68 -2.58 22.87
C PHE A 229 13.98 -3.42 24.10
N SER A 230 13.54 -2.99 25.27
CA SER A 230 13.63 -3.81 26.48
C SER A 230 12.86 -5.12 26.28
N GLN A 231 13.35 -6.20 26.88
CA GLN A 231 12.79 -7.55 26.73
C GLN A 231 11.31 -7.61 27.16
N SER A 232 10.91 -6.76 28.11
CA SER A 232 9.54 -6.57 28.57
C SER A 232 8.66 -5.86 27.54
N LEU A 233 9.16 -4.86 26.81
CA LEU A 233 8.41 -4.20 25.71
C LEU A 233 8.21 -5.18 24.54
N SER A 234 9.22 -5.98 24.20
CA SER A 234 9.12 -7.01 23.16
C SER A 234 8.08 -8.08 23.51
N GLN A 235 8.01 -8.50 24.78
CA GLN A 235 7.00 -9.43 25.27
C GLN A 235 5.59 -8.81 25.28
N TYR A 236 5.47 -7.54 25.68
CA TYR A 236 4.21 -6.78 25.64
C TYR A 236 3.69 -6.62 24.20
N TYR A 237 4.55 -6.22 23.26
CA TYR A 237 4.21 -6.13 21.84
C TYR A 237 3.86 -7.50 21.23
N LYS A 238 4.57 -8.58 21.59
CA LYS A 238 4.21 -9.95 21.15
C LYS A 238 2.85 -10.41 21.67
N ALA A 239 2.53 -10.09 22.92
CA ALA A 239 1.23 -10.43 23.52
C ALA A 239 0.08 -9.59 22.94
N PHE A 240 0.32 -8.30 22.68
CA PHE A 240 -0.65 -7.37 22.09
C PHE A 240 -0.86 -7.64 20.59
N ALA A 241 0.22 -7.89 19.85
CA ALA A 241 0.17 -8.26 18.43
C ALA A 241 -0.65 -9.54 18.21
N ARG A 242 -0.57 -10.54 19.10
CA ARG A 242 -1.39 -11.76 19.00
C ARG A 242 -2.90 -11.50 19.06
N LYS A 243 -3.35 -10.35 19.61
CA LYS A 243 -4.77 -10.00 19.76
C LYS A 243 -5.28 -8.98 18.73
N ASP A 244 -4.43 -8.08 18.21
CA ASP A 244 -4.84 -7.07 17.21
C ASP A 244 -4.16 -7.27 15.85
N LYS A 245 -4.97 -7.62 14.84
CA LYS A 245 -4.55 -7.79 13.44
C LYS A 245 -3.86 -6.54 12.87
N LYS A 246 -4.20 -5.32 13.32
CA LYS A 246 -3.56 -4.08 12.85
C LYS A 246 -2.13 -3.92 13.39
N THR A 247 -1.88 -4.35 14.62
CA THR A 247 -0.54 -4.29 15.23
C THR A 247 0.42 -5.30 14.60
N ILE A 248 -0.05 -6.51 14.25
CA ILE A 248 0.74 -7.49 13.49
C ILE A 248 1.22 -6.89 12.16
N LYS A 249 0.33 -6.19 11.46
CA LYS A 249 0.59 -5.56 10.18
C LYS A 249 1.60 -4.42 10.27
N MET A 250 1.52 -3.60 11.31
CA MET A 250 2.56 -2.59 11.59
C MET A 250 3.92 -3.24 11.89
N ILE A 251 3.96 -4.33 12.66
CA ILE A 251 5.22 -5.05 12.91
C ILE A 251 5.79 -5.61 11.61
N GLN A 252 4.94 -6.17 10.75
CA GLN A 252 5.33 -6.71 9.45
C GLN A 252 5.88 -5.63 8.52
N ALA A 253 5.18 -4.49 8.38
CA ALA A 253 5.67 -3.33 7.65
C ALA A 253 6.99 -2.78 8.23
N GLY A 254 7.15 -2.82 9.56
CA GLY A 254 8.41 -2.48 10.24
C GLY A 254 9.56 -3.43 9.88
N SER A 255 9.30 -4.75 9.83
CA SER A 255 10.29 -5.74 9.39
C SER A 255 10.74 -5.49 7.95
N TYR A 256 9.81 -5.17 7.05
CA TYR A 256 10.13 -4.82 5.67
C TYR A 256 11.02 -3.58 5.57
N ALA A 257 10.68 -2.51 6.29
CA ALA A 257 11.47 -1.29 6.28
C ALA A 257 12.87 -1.50 6.86
N TYR A 258 13.01 -2.30 7.93
CA TYR A 258 14.29 -2.64 8.53
C TYR A 258 15.16 -3.51 7.60
N SER A 259 14.57 -4.54 6.99
CA SER A 259 15.22 -5.39 5.99
C SER A 259 15.76 -4.57 4.81
N PHE A 260 14.95 -3.64 4.31
CA PHE A 260 15.34 -2.75 3.23
C PHE A 260 16.46 -1.79 3.63
N TRP A 261 16.40 -1.20 4.83
CA TRP A 261 17.45 -0.32 5.32
C TRP A 261 18.79 -1.03 5.48
N ASN A 262 18.81 -2.25 6.01
CA ASN A 262 20.03 -3.06 6.08
C ASN A 262 20.61 -3.29 4.69
N TRP A 263 19.76 -3.59 3.69
CA TRP A 263 20.21 -3.72 2.31
C TRP A 263 20.78 -2.40 1.77
N LEU A 264 20.12 -1.26 2.02
CA LEU A 264 20.63 0.06 1.60
C LEU A 264 21.98 0.42 2.22
N GLN A 265 22.21 0.04 3.49
CA GLN A 265 23.51 0.23 4.14
C GLN A 265 24.61 -0.62 3.48
N ILE A 266 24.34 -1.90 3.22
CA ILE A 266 25.28 -2.80 2.52
C ILE A 266 25.62 -2.25 1.14
N GLN A 267 24.63 -1.69 0.44
CA GLN A 267 24.78 -1.10 -0.89
C GLN A 267 25.35 0.33 -0.87
N GLN A 268 25.73 0.85 0.31
CA GLN A 268 26.26 2.20 0.52
C GLN A 268 25.37 3.29 -0.08
N GLN A 269 24.05 3.09 -0.05
CA GLN A 269 23.07 4.05 -0.57
C GLN A 269 22.68 5.11 0.46
N ILE A 270 23.00 4.90 1.74
CA ILE A 270 22.76 5.81 2.86
C ILE A 270 24.11 6.13 3.52
N SER A 271 24.35 7.42 3.79
CA SER A 271 25.55 7.91 4.48
C SER A 271 25.35 7.94 6.00
N GLU A 272 26.43 7.93 6.78
CA GLU A 272 26.39 8.16 8.24
C GLU A 272 25.85 9.54 8.62
N GLN A 273 25.89 10.50 7.69
CA GLN A 273 25.35 11.85 7.86
C GLN A 273 23.85 11.95 7.56
N ASP A 274 23.24 10.89 7.04
CA ASP A 274 21.83 10.93 6.64
C ASP A 274 20.91 10.72 7.86
N GLU A 275 19.95 11.63 8.03
CA GLU A 275 18.87 11.53 9.00
C GLU A 275 17.77 10.61 8.44
N VAL A 276 17.73 9.37 8.92
CA VAL A 276 16.79 8.34 8.44
C VAL A 276 15.54 8.28 9.32
N THR A 277 14.37 8.52 8.72
CA THR A 277 13.06 8.33 9.37
C THR A 277 12.28 7.18 8.73
N PHE A 278 11.84 6.23 9.56
CA PHE A 278 10.96 5.14 9.14
C PHE A 278 9.49 5.49 9.36
N ASN A 279 8.68 5.39 8.31
CA ASN A 279 7.24 5.61 8.37
C ASN A 279 6.52 4.29 8.08
N ILE A 280 5.99 3.67 9.13
CA ILE A 280 5.41 2.33 9.08
C ILE A 280 3.88 2.44 9.14
N ILE A 281 3.21 2.00 8.07
CA ILE A 281 1.80 2.32 7.85
C ILE A 281 1.01 1.04 7.58
N GLY A 282 0.12 0.70 8.52
CA GLY A 282 -0.90 -0.31 8.31
C GLY A 282 -2.15 0.32 7.70
N TYR A 283 -2.29 0.28 6.37
CA TYR A 283 -3.44 0.91 5.71
C TYR A 283 -4.64 -0.05 5.70
N SER A 284 -5.61 0.20 6.57
CA SER A 284 -6.82 -0.63 6.64
C SER A 284 -8.03 0.04 5.99
N ALA A 285 -8.50 -0.50 4.87
CA ALA A 285 -9.80 -0.14 4.32
C ALA A 285 -10.88 -1.10 4.87
N ARG A 286 -11.69 -0.62 5.82
CA ARG A 286 -13.04 -1.18 6.09
C ARG A 286 -14.04 -0.41 5.23
N SER A 287 -15.11 -1.07 4.84
CA SER A 287 -16.23 -0.55 4.05
C SER A 287 -16.43 0.97 4.20
N GLY A 288 -15.91 1.75 3.24
CA GLY A 288 -16.29 3.16 3.03
C GLY A 288 -15.44 4.33 3.58
N CYS A 289 -14.13 4.22 3.81
CA CYS A 289 -13.32 5.44 4.04
C CYS A 289 -13.29 6.41 2.83
N PHE A 290 -13.77 7.65 2.97
CA PHE A 290 -13.40 8.82 2.14
C PHE A 290 -12.61 9.79 3.04
N PRO A 291 -11.46 10.33 2.61
CA PRO A 291 -10.95 11.57 3.19
C PRO A 291 -11.93 12.69 2.80
N LEU A 292 -12.53 13.32 3.81
CA LEU A 292 -13.31 14.54 3.63
C LEU A 292 -12.31 15.66 3.31
N SER A 293 -12.48 16.26 2.13
CA SER A 293 -11.87 17.53 1.74
C SER A 293 -12.30 18.66 2.66
#